data_AF-A0AAJ0EPZ8-F1
#
_entry.id   AF-A0AAJ0EPZ8-F1
#
_cell.length_a   1.000
_cell.length_b   1.000
_cell.length_c   1.000
_cell.angle_alpha   90.00
_cell.angle_beta   90.00
_cell.angle_gamma   90.00
#
_symmetry.space_group_name_H-M   'P 1'
#
loop_
_entity.id
_entity.type
_entity.pdbx_description
1 polymer ?
#
loop_
_entity_poly.entity_id
_entity_poly.type
_entity_poly.pdbx_seq_one_letter_code
_entity_poly.pdbx_strand_id
1 'polypeptide(L)'
;MDDFQTSLAKSPLPFLYQLGSLKRTPRTGWLRFVPNCESVASHSWRLAAMALFAPEPLDRMRCMYIGLVHDMAESYTGDIPKFAEIPKAEKRKLETRGFEWIERLLEPGYPELADELKNAWLDYEEGRTEEGRWMKQMDKLECLIQAKEYEEQTFGAEKGLEEFQSLRKQLQAPEAKHWDALVQREREAHFSKRKQQLPLIFVMGSVDHVGELCTLQARKDGFHQVCFDNALTRKSEDNTFVHAHFLKTCLAEGFEVPSTLAVEILEESIREVVGEGSSSWTLVQGFPKTLEQLQEFERKVQETYCSIYVKPSLACESDKPSKEAKWRMNVTPESYLKSITGCYEEVSEKKKHIGRAVTYLYSRYPP
;
A
#
# COMPACT_ATOMS: atom_id res chain seq x y z
N MET A 1 -19.39 -49.47 -1.03
CA MET A 1 -19.10 -48.03 -0.88
C MET A 1 -19.06 -47.46 -2.28
N ASP A 2 -19.82 -46.40 -2.45
CA ASP A 2 -20.34 -45.84 -3.71
C ASP A 2 -19.24 -45.40 -4.69
N ASP A 3 -19.45 -45.62 -6.00
CA ASP A 3 -18.54 -45.26 -7.11
C ASP A 3 -18.11 -43.78 -7.02
N PHE A 4 -19.02 -42.93 -6.55
CA PHE A 4 -18.75 -41.53 -6.24
C PHE A 4 -17.63 -41.32 -5.22
N GLN A 5 -17.61 -42.06 -4.10
CA GLN A 5 -16.59 -41.87 -3.05
C GLN A 5 -15.21 -42.28 -3.53
N THR A 6 -15.12 -43.35 -4.33
CA THR A 6 -13.86 -43.76 -4.95
C THR A 6 -13.41 -42.76 -6.01
N SER A 7 -14.32 -42.25 -6.84
CA SER A 7 -14.02 -41.22 -7.83
C SER A 7 -13.54 -39.92 -7.17
N LEU A 8 -14.22 -39.47 -6.12
CA LEU A 8 -13.84 -38.28 -5.35
C LEU A 8 -12.45 -38.45 -4.71
N ALA A 9 -12.17 -39.60 -4.10
CA ALA A 9 -10.88 -39.87 -3.46
C ALA A 9 -9.70 -39.91 -4.45
N LYS A 10 -9.94 -40.35 -5.69
CA LYS A 10 -8.92 -40.36 -6.76
C LYS A 10 -8.81 -39.05 -7.52
N SER A 11 -9.77 -38.14 -7.34
CA SER A 11 -9.75 -36.80 -7.93
C SER A 11 -8.82 -35.85 -7.16
N PRO A 12 -8.42 -34.71 -7.74
CA PRO A 12 -7.60 -33.73 -7.01
C PRO A 12 -8.41 -32.91 -5.99
N LEU A 13 -9.74 -33.07 -5.94
CA LEU A 13 -10.62 -32.21 -5.15
C LEU A 13 -10.33 -32.25 -3.64
N PRO A 14 -10.13 -33.40 -2.97
CA PRO A 14 -9.83 -33.43 -1.54
C PRO A 14 -8.57 -32.63 -1.19
N PHE A 15 -7.52 -32.76 -2.00
CA PHE A 15 -6.29 -31.98 -1.88
C PHE A 15 -6.54 -30.48 -2.09
N LEU A 16 -7.27 -30.09 -3.15
CA LEU A 16 -7.58 -28.68 -3.42
C LEU A 16 -8.46 -28.04 -2.34
N TYR A 17 -9.39 -28.81 -1.75
CA TYR A 17 -10.19 -28.35 -0.62
C TYR A 17 -9.33 -28.13 0.62
N GLN A 18 -8.38 -29.03 0.88
CA GLN A 18 -7.41 -28.88 1.96
C GLN A 18 -6.56 -27.61 1.78
N LEU A 19 -5.97 -27.38 0.60
CA LEU A 19 -5.23 -26.14 0.31
C LEU A 19 -6.09 -24.88 0.44
N GLY A 20 -7.40 -24.99 0.23
CA GLY A 20 -8.35 -23.91 0.44
C GLY A 20 -8.37 -23.36 1.87
N SER A 21 -7.87 -24.08 2.88
CA SER A 21 -7.74 -23.57 4.25
C SER A 21 -6.69 -22.46 4.37
N LEU A 22 -5.59 -22.52 3.60
CA LEU A 22 -4.51 -21.52 3.62
C LEU A 22 -4.99 -20.11 3.29
N LYS A 23 -6.06 -19.97 2.50
CA LYS A 23 -6.70 -18.67 2.20
C LYS A 23 -7.35 -18.02 3.41
N ARG A 24 -7.66 -18.81 4.44
CA ARG A 24 -8.32 -18.39 5.69
C ARG A 24 -7.41 -18.53 6.90
N THR A 25 -6.21 -19.06 6.74
CA THR A 25 -5.19 -19.11 7.79
C THR A 25 -4.44 -17.78 7.78
N PRO A 26 -4.67 -16.87 8.75
CA PRO A 26 -3.88 -15.66 8.87
C PRO A 26 -2.44 -16.01 9.26
N ARG A 27 -1.48 -15.18 8.84
CA ARG A 27 -0.11 -15.25 9.35
C ARG A 27 -0.09 -14.76 10.80
N THR A 28 -0.04 -15.71 11.73
CA THR A 28 -0.24 -15.54 13.18
C THR A 28 0.79 -14.60 13.81
N GLY A 29 1.99 -14.50 13.21
CA GLY A 29 3.01 -13.53 13.63
C GLY A 29 2.49 -12.08 13.64
N TRP A 30 1.64 -11.72 12.68
CA TRP A 30 1.11 -10.36 12.51
C TRP A 30 -0.08 -10.05 13.40
N LEU A 31 -0.88 -11.03 13.80
CA LEU A 31 -2.18 -10.82 14.48
C LEU A 31 -2.10 -10.00 15.79
N ARG A 32 -0.91 -9.88 16.39
CA ARG A 32 -0.67 -9.04 17.58
C ARG A 32 -0.61 -7.54 17.27
N PHE A 33 -0.46 -7.18 16.00
CA PHE A 33 -0.25 -5.82 15.51
C PHE A 33 -1.14 -5.46 14.30
N VAL A 34 -1.64 -6.45 13.58
CA VAL A 34 -2.42 -6.24 12.36
C VAL A 34 -3.63 -7.16 12.39
N PRO A 35 -4.82 -6.65 12.77
CA PRO A 35 -6.04 -7.47 12.87
C PRO A 35 -6.47 -8.13 11.56
N ASN A 36 -6.25 -7.47 10.42
CA ASN A 36 -6.57 -7.95 9.08
C ASN A 36 -5.29 -8.27 8.30
N CYS A 37 -4.43 -9.12 8.86
CA CYS A 37 -3.18 -9.49 8.21
C CYS A 37 -3.38 -10.43 7.01
N GLU A 38 -2.31 -10.62 6.26
CA GLU A 38 -2.25 -11.52 5.11
C GLU A 38 -2.53 -12.98 5.51
N SER A 39 -3.01 -13.75 4.54
CA SER A 39 -3.14 -15.19 4.69
C SER A 39 -1.83 -15.90 4.35
N VAL A 40 -1.64 -17.14 4.82
CA VAL A 40 -0.50 -17.98 4.42
C VAL A 40 -0.45 -18.13 2.89
N ALA A 41 -1.61 -18.27 2.23
CA ALA A 41 -1.67 -18.34 0.76
C ALA A 41 -1.16 -17.04 0.08
N SER A 42 -1.43 -15.87 0.65
CA SER A 42 -0.95 -14.58 0.14
C SER A 42 0.58 -14.48 0.24
N HIS A 43 1.12 -14.86 1.39
CA HIS A 43 2.55 -14.96 1.64
C HIS A 43 3.23 -15.91 0.64
N SER A 44 2.73 -17.15 0.52
CA SER A 44 3.32 -18.15 -0.40
C SER A 44 3.26 -17.70 -1.86
N TRP A 45 2.21 -16.97 -2.27
CA TRP A 45 2.12 -16.42 -3.63
C TRP A 45 3.23 -15.42 -3.91
N ARG A 46 3.46 -14.44 -3.02
CA ARG A 46 4.52 -13.44 -3.23
C ARG A 46 5.90 -14.09 -3.14
N LEU A 47 6.10 -15.03 -2.21
CA LEU A 47 7.34 -15.78 -2.12
C LEU A 47 7.65 -16.56 -3.41
N ALA A 48 6.66 -17.25 -3.98
CA ALA A 48 6.83 -17.92 -5.28
C ALA A 48 7.11 -16.93 -6.42
N ALA A 49 6.51 -15.74 -6.40
CA ALA A 49 6.82 -14.68 -7.37
C ALA A 49 8.25 -14.15 -7.23
N MET A 50 8.79 -14.06 -6.01
CA MET A 50 10.19 -13.67 -5.78
C MET A 50 11.18 -14.64 -6.44
N ALA A 51 10.80 -15.91 -6.62
CA ALA A 51 11.64 -16.90 -7.30
C ALA A 51 11.91 -16.58 -8.78
N LEU A 52 11.09 -15.71 -9.42
CA LEU A 52 11.36 -15.20 -10.77
C LEU A 52 12.70 -14.46 -10.87
N PHE A 53 13.19 -13.94 -9.75
CA PHE A 53 14.44 -13.20 -9.63
C PHE A 53 15.59 -14.05 -9.07
N ALA A 54 15.45 -15.38 -9.01
CA ALA A 54 16.55 -16.22 -8.54
C ALA A 54 17.77 -16.09 -9.48
N PRO A 55 18.97 -15.84 -8.92
CA PRO A 55 20.19 -15.69 -9.69
C PRO A 55 20.66 -17.03 -10.27
N GLU A 56 21.38 -17.00 -11.39
CA GLU A 56 22.09 -18.18 -11.87
C GLU A 56 23.16 -18.61 -10.84
N PRO A 57 23.41 -19.92 -10.65
CA PRO A 57 22.90 -21.05 -11.42
C PRO A 57 21.60 -21.69 -10.86
N LEU A 58 20.87 -21.02 -9.95
CA LEU A 58 19.67 -21.60 -9.34
C LEU A 58 18.56 -21.86 -10.37
N ASP A 59 17.90 -23.01 -10.25
CA ASP A 59 16.71 -23.29 -11.05
C ASP A 59 15.50 -22.49 -10.52
N ARG A 60 15.12 -21.45 -11.28
CA ARG A 60 13.95 -20.59 -10.97
C ARG A 60 12.65 -21.38 -10.84
N MET A 61 12.44 -22.40 -11.68
CA MET A 61 11.22 -23.21 -11.63
C MET A 61 11.20 -24.06 -10.36
N ARG A 62 12.36 -24.60 -9.96
CA ARG A 62 12.47 -25.32 -8.69
C ARG A 62 12.26 -24.39 -7.49
N CYS A 63 12.84 -23.20 -7.49
CA CYS A 63 12.61 -22.18 -6.46
C CYS A 63 11.12 -21.81 -6.35
N MET A 64 10.44 -21.59 -7.48
CA MET A 64 9.01 -21.27 -7.50
C MET A 64 8.17 -22.42 -6.94
N TYR A 65 8.49 -23.65 -7.33
CA TYR A 65 7.82 -24.85 -6.81
C TYR A 65 8.00 -24.98 -5.30
N ILE A 66 9.22 -24.77 -4.79
CA ILE A 66 9.49 -24.73 -3.34
C ILE A 66 8.67 -23.63 -2.65
N GLY A 67 8.62 -22.42 -3.23
CA GLY A 67 7.85 -21.30 -2.69
C GLY A 67 6.36 -21.59 -2.57
N LEU A 68 5.77 -22.35 -3.51
CA LEU A 68 4.37 -22.78 -3.43
C LEU A 68 4.13 -23.84 -2.35
N VAL A 69 5.12 -24.68 -2.05
CA VAL A 69 4.96 -25.90 -1.24
C VAL A 69 5.37 -25.73 0.22
N HIS A 70 6.31 -24.83 0.52
CA HIS A 70 7.00 -24.75 1.81
C HIS A 70 6.06 -24.73 3.04
N ASP A 71 4.99 -23.92 3.00
CA ASP A 71 4.01 -23.79 4.09
C ASP A 71 2.72 -24.59 3.84
N MET A 72 2.67 -25.52 2.88
CA MET A 72 1.45 -26.31 2.61
C MET A 72 0.98 -27.13 3.83
N ALA A 73 1.92 -27.58 4.68
CA ALA A 73 1.61 -28.30 5.91
C ALA A 73 0.74 -27.47 6.88
N GLU A 74 0.83 -26.13 6.80
CA GLU A 74 0.01 -25.20 7.59
C GLU A 74 -1.48 -25.25 7.23
N SER A 75 -1.84 -25.87 6.11
CA SER A 75 -3.23 -26.16 5.78
C SER A 75 -3.88 -27.08 6.82
N TYR A 76 -3.08 -27.93 7.48
CA TYR A 76 -3.47 -28.86 8.52
C TYR A 76 -3.11 -28.35 9.92
N THR A 77 -1.89 -27.85 10.12
CA THR A 77 -1.42 -27.43 11.46
C THR A 77 -1.90 -26.04 11.87
N GLY A 78 -2.31 -25.21 10.91
CA GLY A 78 -2.32 -23.75 11.06
C GLY A 78 -0.90 -23.17 11.07
N ASP A 79 -0.80 -21.83 10.96
CA ASP A 79 0.47 -21.12 11.14
C ASP A 79 0.82 -21.06 12.63
N ILE A 80 1.86 -21.81 13.02
CA ILE A 80 2.32 -21.88 14.40
C ILE A 80 3.35 -20.78 14.66
N PRO A 81 2.99 -19.75 15.46
CA PRO A 81 3.85 -18.59 15.64
C PRO A 81 5.04 -18.91 16.54
N LYS A 82 6.15 -18.19 16.34
CA LYS A 82 7.36 -18.32 17.16
C LYS A 82 7.13 -18.02 18.65
N PHE A 83 6.17 -17.16 18.98
CA PHE A 83 5.83 -16.81 20.36
C PHE A 83 5.02 -17.89 21.08
N ALA A 84 4.58 -18.95 20.40
CA ALA A 84 3.97 -20.11 21.06
C ALA A 84 5.00 -20.94 21.86
N GLU A 85 6.29 -20.59 21.79
CA GLU A 85 7.41 -21.21 22.52
C GLU A 85 7.48 -22.74 22.39
N ILE A 86 6.89 -23.31 21.32
CA ILE A 86 6.96 -24.74 21.08
C ILE A 86 8.39 -25.15 20.71
N PRO A 87 8.92 -26.25 21.27
CA PRO A 87 10.24 -26.75 20.90
C PRO A 87 10.32 -27.03 19.39
N LYS A 88 11.46 -26.71 18.76
CA LYS A 88 11.67 -26.93 17.32
C LYS A 88 11.39 -28.38 16.89
N ALA A 89 11.72 -29.35 17.75
CA ALA A 89 11.45 -30.77 17.48
C ALA A 89 9.95 -31.09 17.48
N GLU A 90 9.15 -30.41 18.29
CA GLU A 90 7.70 -30.58 18.32
C GLU A 90 7.02 -29.89 17.14
N LYS A 91 7.47 -28.67 16.80
CA LYS A 91 7.06 -27.97 15.57
C LYS A 91 7.26 -28.87 14.34
N ARG A 92 8.46 -29.41 14.18
CA ARG A 92 8.80 -30.31 13.07
C ARG A 92 7.89 -31.54 13.02
N LYS A 93 7.57 -32.15 14.17
CA LYS A 93 6.65 -33.30 14.22
C LYS A 93 5.24 -32.93 13.74
N LEU A 94 4.74 -31.74 14.11
CA LEU A 94 3.44 -31.26 13.65
C LEU A 94 3.43 -31.02 12.15
N GLU A 95 4.45 -30.34 11.62
CA GLU A 95 4.57 -30.07 10.19
C GLU A 95 4.75 -31.34 9.37
N THR A 96 5.57 -32.30 9.84
CA THR A 96 5.70 -33.63 9.22
C THR A 96 4.34 -34.32 9.14
N ARG A 97 3.56 -34.30 10.23
CA ARG A 97 2.21 -34.89 10.22
C ARG A 97 1.24 -34.15 9.29
N GLY A 98 1.38 -32.83 9.17
CA GLY A 98 0.63 -32.04 8.21
C GLY A 98 0.95 -32.45 6.77
N PHE A 99 2.22 -32.74 6.47
CA PHE A 99 2.63 -33.22 5.16
C PHE A 99 2.20 -34.67 4.89
N GLU A 100 2.28 -35.55 5.89
CA GLU A 100 1.74 -36.93 5.79
C GLU A 100 0.24 -36.91 5.45
N TRP A 101 -0.52 -35.93 5.96
CA TRP A 101 -1.92 -35.75 5.58
C TRP A 101 -2.08 -35.37 4.11
N ILE A 102 -1.25 -34.45 3.60
CA ILE A 102 -1.24 -34.07 2.19
C ILE A 102 -0.92 -35.27 1.30
N GLU A 103 0.10 -36.05 1.66
CA GLU A 103 0.47 -37.27 0.92
C GLU A 103 -0.72 -38.23 0.84
N ARG A 104 -1.39 -38.49 1.96
CA ARG A 104 -2.57 -39.36 2.02
C ARG A 104 -3.74 -38.88 1.15
N LEU A 105 -3.92 -37.57 0.98
CA LEU A 105 -4.96 -37.02 0.09
C LEU A 105 -4.64 -37.26 -1.40
N LEU A 106 -3.37 -37.43 -1.74
CA LEU A 106 -2.89 -37.59 -3.11
C LEU A 106 -2.65 -39.06 -3.48
N GLU A 107 -2.25 -39.91 -2.53
CA GLU A 107 -1.96 -41.34 -2.71
C GLU A 107 -2.97 -42.10 -3.61
N PRO A 108 -4.30 -41.92 -3.50
CA PRO A 108 -5.24 -42.73 -4.29
C PRO A 108 -5.20 -42.46 -5.81
N GLY A 109 -4.76 -41.27 -6.24
CA GLY A 109 -4.84 -40.83 -7.65
C GLY A 109 -3.58 -40.17 -8.22
N TYR A 110 -2.69 -39.66 -7.36
CA TYR A 110 -1.52 -38.85 -7.71
C TYR A 110 -0.29 -39.16 -6.83
N PRO A 111 0.14 -40.43 -6.69
CA PRO A 111 1.24 -40.80 -5.81
C PRO A 111 2.58 -40.15 -6.20
N GLU A 112 2.85 -39.97 -7.50
CA GLU A 112 4.10 -39.31 -7.95
C GLU A 112 4.15 -37.83 -7.54
N LEU A 113 3.01 -37.14 -7.57
CA LEU A 113 2.91 -35.76 -7.10
C LEU A 113 3.09 -35.66 -5.58
N ALA A 114 2.59 -36.64 -4.82
CA ALA A 114 2.80 -36.70 -3.38
C ALA A 114 4.31 -36.73 -3.04
N ASP A 115 5.07 -37.59 -3.72
CA ASP A 115 6.52 -37.70 -3.57
C ASP A 115 7.25 -36.42 -4.00
N GLU A 116 6.80 -35.79 -5.10
CA GLU A 116 7.38 -34.54 -5.59
C GLU A 116 7.21 -33.39 -4.58
N LEU A 117 5.99 -33.23 -4.06
CA LEU A 117 5.66 -32.23 -3.04
C LEU A 117 6.45 -32.47 -1.75
N LYS A 118 6.52 -33.72 -1.28
CA LYS A 118 7.27 -34.08 -0.07
C LYS A 118 8.74 -33.72 -0.22
N ASN A 119 9.32 -33.99 -1.39
CA ASN A 119 10.72 -33.66 -1.66
C ASN A 119 10.96 -32.14 -1.72
N ALA A 120 10.07 -31.37 -2.34
CA ALA A 120 10.19 -29.91 -2.36
C ALA A 120 10.07 -29.31 -0.94
N TRP A 121 9.16 -29.82 -0.12
CA TRP A 121 9.03 -29.42 1.27
C TRP A 121 10.30 -29.73 2.09
N LEU A 122 10.86 -30.94 1.96
CA LEU A 122 12.09 -31.32 2.63
C LEU A 122 13.31 -30.50 2.15
N ASP A 123 13.37 -30.14 0.87
CA ASP A 123 14.44 -29.28 0.34
C ASP A 123 14.46 -27.92 1.04
N TYR A 124 13.29 -27.37 1.35
CA TYR A 124 13.14 -26.13 2.12
C TYR A 124 13.39 -26.33 3.62
N GLU A 125 12.76 -27.33 4.23
CA GLU A 125 12.81 -27.53 5.68
C GLU A 125 14.22 -27.86 6.16
N GLU A 126 14.87 -28.79 5.47
CA GLU A 126 16.21 -29.28 5.79
C GLU A 126 17.31 -28.50 5.06
N GLY A 127 16.95 -27.68 4.06
CA GLY A 127 17.93 -26.94 3.26
C GLY A 127 18.80 -27.86 2.41
N ARG A 128 18.23 -28.93 1.84
CA ARG A 128 18.98 -29.97 1.10
C ARG A 128 19.63 -29.42 -0.17
N THR A 129 18.93 -28.55 -0.89
CA THR A 129 19.35 -27.97 -2.17
C THR A 129 19.75 -26.50 -2.03
N GLU A 130 20.45 -25.96 -3.04
CA GLU A 130 20.77 -24.53 -3.09
C GLU A 130 19.51 -23.67 -3.19
N GLU A 131 18.55 -24.11 -4.00
CA GLU A 131 17.23 -23.50 -4.16
C GLU A 131 16.46 -23.47 -2.84
N GLY A 132 16.43 -24.58 -2.09
CA GLY A 132 15.77 -24.64 -0.78
C GLY A 132 16.40 -23.69 0.24
N ARG A 133 17.74 -23.64 0.29
CA ARG A 133 18.46 -22.70 1.16
C ARG A 133 18.27 -21.24 0.76
N TRP A 134 18.16 -20.95 -0.54
CA TRP A 134 17.89 -19.62 -1.05
C TRP A 134 16.45 -19.19 -0.75
N MET A 135 15.46 -20.04 -1.03
CA MET A 135 14.05 -19.77 -0.73
C MET A 135 13.80 -19.55 0.77
N LYS A 136 14.51 -20.28 1.65
CA LYS A 136 14.45 -20.05 3.11
C LYS A 136 14.99 -18.69 3.54
N GLN A 137 15.80 -18.02 2.72
CA GLN A 137 16.21 -16.64 2.96
C GLN A 137 15.23 -15.65 2.34
N MET A 138 14.66 -15.97 1.17
CA MET A 138 13.62 -15.17 0.54
C MET A 138 12.34 -15.11 1.39
N ASP A 139 11.93 -16.19 2.06
CA ASP A 139 10.82 -16.19 3.03
C ASP A 139 11.01 -15.11 4.12
N LYS A 140 12.22 -15.04 4.66
CA LYS A 140 12.55 -14.03 5.69
C LYS A 140 12.55 -12.61 5.13
N LEU A 141 13.05 -12.43 3.91
CA LEU A 141 13.04 -11.14 3.25
C LEU A 141 11.62 -10.70 2.90
N GLU A 142 10.78 -11.62 2.45
CA GLU A 142 9.35 -11.40 2.19
C GLU A 142 8.66 -10.89 3.46
N CYS A 143 8.92 -11.54 4.60
CA CYS A 143 8.40 -11.08 5.90
C CYS A 143 8.90 -9.67 6.28
N LEU A 144 10.15 -9.31 5.96
CA LEU A 144 10.67 -7.95 6.18
C LEU A 144 10.01 -6.91 5.27
N ILE A 145 9.76 -7.26 4.01
CA ILE A 145 9.01 -6.41 3.06
C ILE A 145 7.60 -6.19 3.59
N GLN A 146 6.90 -7.26 4.01
CA GLN A 146 5.56 -7.16 4.56
C GLN A 146 5.50 -6.31 5.83
N ALA A 147 6.49 -6.45 6.72
CA ALA A 147 6.59 -5.61 7.92
C ALA A 147 6.66 -4.13 7.56
N LYS A 148 7.51 -3.77 6.60
CA LYS A 148 7.62 -2.39 6.11
C LYS A 148 6.29 -1.90 5.53
N GLU A 149 5.61 -2.71 4.72
CA GLU A 149 4.31 -2.34 4.15
C GLU A 149 3.23 -2.13 5.22
N TYR A 150 3.20 -2.94 6.28
CA TYR A 150 2.28 -2.74 7.40
C TYR A 150 2.61 -1.50 8.24
N GLU A 151 3.88 -1.18 8.42
CA GLU A 151 4.31 0.07 9.06
C GLU A 151 3.86 1.30 8.26
N GLU A 152 3.86 1.21 6.92
CA GLU A 152 3.29 2.24 6.05
C GLU A 152 1.76 2.31 6.18
N GLN A 153 1.04 1.17 6.20
CA GLN A 153 -0.42 1.13 6.31
C GLN A 153 -0.99 1.71 7.59
N THR A 154 -0.23 1.64 8.68
CA THR A 154 -0.66 2.16 9.99
C THR A 154 -0.13 3.56 10.27
N PHE A 155 0.62 4.14 9.34
CA PHE A 155 1.40 5.37 9.52
C PHE A 155 2.16 5.43 10.87
N GLY A 156 2.52 4.26 11.42
CA GLY A 156 3.16 4.12 12.72
C GLY A 156 2.31 4.40 13.96
N ALA A 157 0.97 4.43 13.85
CA ALA A 157 0.06 4.57 15.00
C ALA A 157 0.13 3.38 15.97
N GLU A 158 0.61 2.23 15.49
CA GLU A 158 0.82 1.03 16.31
C GLU A 158 2.31 0.66 16.41
N LYS A 159 2.66 0.05 17.54
CA LYS A 159 4.02 -0.36 17.94
C LYS A 159 4.81 -0.87 16.73
N GLY A 160 5.95 -0.22 16.44
CA GLY A 160 6.78 -0.58 15.29
C GLY A 160 7.06 -2.08 15.23
N LEU A 161 7.06 -2.65 14.03
CA LEU A 161 7.29 -4.07 13.76
C LEU A 161 8.80 -4.40 13.85
N GLU A 162 9.47 -3.81 14.84
CA GLU A 162 10.91 -3.87 15.04
C GLU A 162 11.38 -5.28 15.41
N GLU A 163 10.52 -6.08 16.06
CA GLU A 163 10.85 -7.47 16.41
C GLU A 163 11.15 -8.33 15.18
N PHE A 164 10.53 -8.03 14.04
CA PHE A 164 10.74 -8.72 12.77
C PHE A 164 12.13 -8.42 12.18
N GLN A 165 12.76 -7.30 12.56
CA GLN A 165 14.09 -6.92 12.07
C GLN A 165 15.20 -7.89 12.52
N SER A 166 14.92 -8.73 13.52
CA SER A 166 15.81 -9.82 13.94
C SER A 166 16.08 -10.85 12.83
N LEU A 167 15.18 -10.99 11.85
CA LEU A 167 15.30 -11.90 10.71
C LEU A 167 16.50 -11.58 9.80
N ARG A 168 16.91 -10.31 9.75
CA ARG A 168 18.02 -9.81 8.92
C ARG A 168 19.33 -10.55 9.16
N LYS A 169 19.57 -11.00 10.40
CA LYS A 169 20.76 -11.77 10.79
C LYS A 169 20.89 -13.10 10.05
N GLN A 170 19.79 -13.58 9.47
CA GLN A 170 19.71 -14.88 8.79
C GLN A 170 19.78 -14.75 7.27
N LEU A 171 19.96 -13.53 6.74
CA LEU A 171 20.18 -13.27 5.32
C LEU A 171 21.68 -13.34 5.04
N GLN A 172 22.09 -14.27 4.18
CA GLN A 172 23.48 -14.49 3.81
C GLN A 172 23.74 -14.34 2.31
N ALA A 173 22.77 -14.71 1.47
CA ALA A 173 22.82 -14.55 0.03
C ALA A 173 23.08 -13.08 -0.37
N PRO A 174 23.96 -12.81 -1.35
CA PRO A 174 24.28 -11.44 -1.77
C PRO A 174 23.04 -10.62 -2.16
N GLU A 175 22.13 -11.21 -2.93
CA GLU A 175 20.89 -10.58 -3.39
C GLU A 175 19.97 -10.27 -2.20
N ALA A 176 19.82 -11.21 -1.27
CA ALA A 176 19.01 -11.03 -0.06
C ALA A 176 19.52 -9.85 0.79
N LYS A 177 20.84 -9.74 0.96
CA LYS A 177 21.47 -8.64 1.69
C LYS A 177 21.30 -7.31 0.97
N HIS A 178 21.45 -7.30 -0.35
CA HIS A 178 21.28 -6.10 -1.15
C HIS A 178 19.84 -5.59 -1.09
N TRP A 179 18.86 -6.47 -1.28
CA TRP A 179 17.44 -6.11 -1.22
C TRP A 179 17.00 -5.70 0.19
N ASP A 180 17.45 -6.39 1.25
CA ASP A 180 17.23 -5.92 2.63
C ASP A 180 17.76 -4.49 2.81
N ALA A 181 18.98 -4.19 2.37
CA ALA A 181 19.54 -2.84 2.50
C ALA A 181 18.68 -1.77 1.82
N LEU A 182 18.05 -2.08 0.68
CA LEU A 182 17.10 -1.18 0.02
C LEU A 182 15.80 -1.03 0.82
N VAL A 183 15.23 -2.15 1.28
CA VAL A 183 14.03 -2.15 2.14
C VAL A 183 14.26 -1.33 3.40
N GLN A 184 15.43 -1.44 4.04
CA GLN A 184 15.75 -0.66 5.23
C GLN A 184 15.88 0.84 4.93
N ARG A 185 16.47 1.22 3.79
CA ARG A 185 16.51 2.64 3.37
C ARG A 185 15.12 3.21 3.14
N GLU A 186 14.24 2.46 2.48
CA GLU A 186 12.84 2.86 2.30
C GLU A 186 12.12 2.99 3.65
N ARG A 187 12.33 2.02 4.54
CA ARG A 187 11.79 2.03 5.90
C ARG A 187 12.24 3.27 6.65
N GLU A 188 13.55 3.54 6.73
CA GLU A 188 14.12 4.73 7.38
C GLU A 188 13.58 6.04 6.78
N ALA A 189 13.43 6.10 5.45
CA ALA A 189 12.85 7.24 4.77
C ALA A 189 11.38 7.44 5.18
N HIS A 190 10.57 6.38 5.22
CA HIS A 190 9.19 6.45 5.70
C HIS A 190 9.11 6.98 7.13
N PHE A 191 9.89 6.42 8.07
CA PHE A 191 9.93 6.90 9.46
C PHE A 191 10.39 8.37 9.57
N SER A 192 11.26 8.84 8.67
CA SER A 192 11.73 10.22 8.62
C SER A 192 10.65 11.18 8.12
N LYS A 193 9.88 10.80 7.08
CA LYS A 193 8.74 11.57 6.59
C LYS A 193 7.70 11.81 7.68
N ARG A 194 7.46 10.84 8.56
CA ARG A 194 6.52 11.00 9.70
C ARG A 194 6.90 12.14 10.66
N LYS A 195 8.19 12.45 10.79
CA LYS A 195 8.66 13.58 11.61
C LYS A 195 8.48 14.92 10.92
N GLN A 196 8.28 14.93 9.61
CA GLN A 196 8.19 16.10 8.75
C GLN A 196 6.79 16.18 8.14
N GLN A 197 5.79 16.48 8.97
CA GLN A 197 4.43 16.72 8.45
C GLN A 197 4.45 17.90 7.48
N LEU A 198 3.89 17.69 6.30
CA LEU A 198 3.79 18.71 5.26
C LEU A 198 2.47 19.47 5.45
N PRO A 199 2.49 20.81 5.50
CA PRO A 199 1.27 21.61 5.58
C PRO A 199 0.54 21.58 4.24
N LEU A 200 -0.34 20.60 4.02
CA LEU A 200 -1.00 20.37 2.73
C LEU A 200 -2.49 20.71 2.77
N ILE A 201 -2.96 21.31 1.66
CA ILE A 201 -4.38 21.52 1.40
C ILE A 201 -4.73 20.94 0.03
N PHE A 202 -5.55 19.88 -0.01
CA PHE A 202 -6.15 19.38 -1.24
C PHE A 202 -7.31 20.28 -1.65
N VAL A 203 -7.28 20.78 -2.88
CA VAL A 203 -8.34 21.60 -3.46
C VAL A 203 -9.08 20.77 -4.51
N MET A 204 -10.31 20.41 -4.18
CA MET A 204 -11.21 19.57 -4.98
C MET A 204 -12.40 20.39 -5.49
N GLY A 205 -12.99 20.01 -6.62
CA GLY A 205 -14.17 20.69 -7.18
C GLY A 205 -14.23 20.63 -8.70
N SER A 206 -15.42 20.86 -9.26
CA SER A 206 -15.71 20.74 -10.69
C SER A 206 -15.88 22.11 -11.36
N VAL A 207 -15.03 23.09 -11.02
CA VAL A 207 -15.13 24.44 -11.59
C VAL A 207 -13.96 24.65 -12.55
N ASP A 208 -14.25 25.16 -13.75
CA ASP A 208 -13.26 25.46 -14.78
C ASP A 208 -12.15 26.43 -14.31
N HIS A 209 -12.36 27.10 -13.16
CA HIS A 209 -11.46 28.10 -12.58
C HIS A 209 -10.79 27.69 -11.26
N VAL A 210 -10.89 26.42 -10.81
CA VAL A 210 -10.20 25.99 -9.57
C VAL A 210 -8.69 26.30 -9.64
N GLY A 211 -8.07 26.13 -10.81
CA GLY A 211 -6.65 26.42 -10.98
C GLY A 211 -6.31 27.91 -10.86
N GLU A 212 -7.14 28.78 -11.43
CA GLU A 212 -6.96 30.23 -11.29
C GLU A 212 -7.15 30.69 -9.85
N LEU A 213 -8.13 30.12 -9.13
CA LEU A 213 -8.34 30.37 -7.71
C LEU A 213 -7.13 29.96 -6.87
N CYS A 214 -6.59 28.76 -7.10
CA CYS A 214 -5.38 28.29 -6.42
C CYS A 214 -4.20 29.22 -6.69
N THR A 215 -3.99 29.66 -7.93
CA THR A 215 -2.88 30.56 -8.28
C THR A 215 -3.03 31.94 -7.65
N LEU A 216 -4.24 32.50 -7.64
CA LEU A 216 -4.50 33.78 -6.99
C LEU A 216 -4.28 33.70 -5.47
N GLN A 217 -4.77 32.65 -4.83
CA GLN A 217 -4.61 32.46 -3.39
C GLN A 217 -3.15 32.20 -3.01
N ALA A 218 -2.45 31.36 -3.76
CA ALA A 218 -1.02 31.08 -3.55
C ALA A 218 -0.17 32.35 -3.59
N ARG A 219 -0.39 33.21 -4.60
CA ARG A 219 0.32 34.50 -4.70
C ARG A 219 -0.01 35.46 -3.56
N LYS A 220 -1.26 35.45 -3.10
CA LYS A 220 -1.75 36.38 -2.07
C LYS A 220 -1.23 36.00 -0.68
N ASP A 221 -1.27 34.72 -0.35
CA ASP A 221 -0.94 34.22 1.00
C ASP A 221 0.46 33.61 1.10
N GLY A 222 1.21 33.58 -0.01
CA GLY A 222 2.55 33.00 -0.07
C GLY A 222 2.55 31.47 0.02
N PHE A 223 1.46 30.82 -0.37
CA PHE A 223 1.39 29.36 -0.43
C PHE A 223 2.13 28.84 -1.67
N HIS A 224 2.68 27.64 -1.51
CA HIS A 224 3.15 26.84 -2.62
C HIS A 224 1.96 26.29 -3.41
N GLN A 225 2.15 26.04 -4.70
CA GLN A 225 1.11 25.46 -5.54
C GLN A 225 1.63 24.27 -6.33
N VAL A 226 0.90 23.16 -6.25
CA VAL A 226 1.12 21.96 -7.06
C VAL A 226 -0.18 21.64 -7.81
N CYS A 227 -0.08 21.56 -9.14
CA CYS A 227 -1.15 21.04 -9.99
C CYS A 227 -0.79 19.62 -10.40
N PHE A 228 -1.57 18.64 -9.95
CA PHE A 228 -1.29 17.23 -10.16
C PHE A 228 -1.27 16.85 -11.65
N ASP A 229 -2.20 17.35 -12.45
CA ASP A 229 -2.25 17.10 -13.90
C ASP A 229 -1.03 17.66 -14.64
N ASN A 230 -0.52 18.82 -14.19
CA ASN A 230 0.70 19.40 -14.74
C ASN A 230 1.93 18.60 -14.33
N ALA A 231 1.95 18.01 -13.12
CA ALA A 231 3.02 17.13 -12.68
C ALA A 231 3.07 15.84 -13.51
N LEU A 232 1.92 15.20 -13.75
CA LEU A 232 1.80 14.02 -14.62
C LEU A 232 2.28 14.34 -16.04
N THR A 233 1.82 15.45 -16.61
CA THR A 233 2.21 15.88 -17.97
C THR A 233 3.72 16.09 -18.05
N ARG A 234 4.31 16.84 -17.11
CA ARG A 234 5.76 17.07 -17.05
C ARG A 234 6.57 15.77 -16.98
N LYS A 235 6.19 14.84 -16.10
CA LYS A 235 6.86 13.54 -15.97
C LYS A 235 6.68 12.64 -17.19
N SER A 236 5.58 12.79 -17.94
CA SER A 236 5.37 12.06 -19.20
C SER A 236 6.26 12.55 -20.34
N GLU A 237 6.77 13.78 -20.25
CA GLU A 237 7.66 14.41 -21.23
C GLU A 237 9.15 14.30 -20.85
N ASP A 238 9.44 13.92 -19.61
CA ASP A 238 10.79 13.70 -19.11
C ASP A 238 11.32 12.33 -19.55
N ASN A 239 12.15 12.33 -20.61
CA ASN A 239 12.76 11.11 -21.14
C ASN A 239 13.73 10.42 -20.17
N THR A 240 14.11 11.05 -19.06
CA THR A 240 14.94 10.42 -18.02
C THR A 240 14.11 9.68 -16.97
N PHE A 241 12.81 9.97 -16.89
CA PHE A 241 11.91 9.30 -15.98
C PHE A 241 11.51 7.92 -16.52
N VAL A 242 11.78 6.87 -15.73
CA VAL A 242 11.62 5.46 -16.15
C VAL A 242 10.21 5.14 -16.65
N HIS A 243 9.19 5.78 -16.07
CA HIS A 243 7.78 5.53 -16.42
C HIS A 243 7.18 6.56 -17.39
N ALA A 244 7.99 7.44 -18.00
CA ALA A 244 7.49 8.51 -18.87
C ALA A 244 6.62 7.99 -20.03
N HIS A 245 7.06 6.93 -20.72
CA HIS A 245 6.31 6.35 -21.83
C HIS A 245 4.96 5.75 -21.39
N PHE A 246 4.95 5.07 -20.24
CA PHE A 246 3.73 4.50 -19.67
C PHE A 246 2.74 5.61 -19.26
N LEU A 247 3.22 6.67 -18.60
CA LEU A 247 2.41 7.85 -18.27
C LEU A 247 1.82 8.50 -19.52
N LYS A 248 2.65 8.70 -20.56
CA LYS A 248 2.22 9.30 -21.81
C LYS A 248 1.07 8.53 -22.46
N THR A 249 1.15 7.20 -22.42
CA THR A 249 0.09 6.32 -22.93
C THR A 249 -1.18 6.44 -22.09
N CYS A 250 -1.07 6.42 -20.76
CA CYS A 250 -2.21 6.60 -19.87
C CYS A 250 -2.94 7.93 -20.13
N LEU A 251 -2.19 9.03 -20.23
CA LEU A 251 -2.74 10.36 -20.47
C LEU A 251 -3.40 10.48 -21.86
N ALA A 252 -2.79 9.89 -22.89
CA ALA A 252 -3.32 9.96 -24.26
C ALA A 252 -4.60 9.14 -24.44
N GLU A 253 -4.70 8.00 -23.76
CA GLU A 253 -5.84 7.06 -23.88
C GLU A 253 -6.89 7.28 -22.78
N GLY A 254 -6.63 8.18 -21.83
CA GLY A 254 -7.52 8.46 -20.71
C GLY A 254 -7.56 7.34 -19.66
N PHE A 255 -6.54 6.49 -19.61
CA PHE A 255 -6.40 5.48 -18.55
C PHE A 255 -5.93 6.12 -17.24
N GLU A 256 -6.42 5.58 -16.12
CA GLU A 256 -5.96 5.99 -14.80
C GLU A 256 -4.50 5.58 -14.57
N VAL A 257 -3.72 6.53 -14.07
CA VAL A 257 -2.35 6.26 -13.62
C VAL A 257 -2.42 5.46 -12.31
N PRO A 258 -1.67 4.34 -12.17
CA PRO A 258 -1.62 3.57 -10.93
C PRO A 258 -1.36 4.45 -9.71
N SER A 259 -2.13 4.25 -8.64
CA SER A 259 -2.07 5.10 -7.43
C SER A 259 -0.66 5.19 -6.83
N THR A 260 0.12 4.12 -6.89
CA THR A 260 1.51 4.07 -6.42
C THR A 260 2.39 5.11 -7.14
N LEU A 261 2.29 5.17 -8.46
CA LEU A 261 3.03 6.08 -9.33
C LEU A 261 2.49 7.51 -9.23
N ALA A 262 1.16 7.67 -9.14
CA ALA A 262 0.51 8.96 -8.93
C ALA A 262 1.01 9.65 -7.65
N VAL A 263 1.05 8.91 -6.53
CA VAL A 263 1.50 9.44 -5.23
C VAL A 263 3.00 9.75 -5.24
N GLU A 264 3.83 8.92 -5.90
CA GLU A 264 5.26 9.17 -6.07
C GLU A 264 5.52 10.50 -6.79
N ILE A 265 4.86 10.71 -7.93
CA ILE A 265 4.99 11.95 -8.72
C ILE A 265 4.49 13.17 -7.94
N LEU A 266 3.38 13.02 -7.22
CA LEU A 266 2.84 14.10 -6.39
C LEU A 266 3.82 14.47 -5.28
N GLU A 267 4.36 13.49 -4.58
CA GLU A 267 5.30 13.70 -3.48
C GLU A 267 6.57 14.41 -3.96
N GLU A 268 7.14 13.97 -5.09
CA GLU A 268 8.30 14.62 -5.71
C GLU A 268 7.97 16.08 -6.08
N SER A 269 6.81 16.33 -6.70
CA SER A 269 6.37 17.67 -7.08
C SER A 269 6.17 18.60 -5.88
N ILE A 270 5.67 18.08 -4.75
CA ILE A 270 5.55 18.85 -3.52
C ILE A 270 6.93 19.24 -3.00
N ARG A 271 7.89 18.30 -2.97
CA ARG A 271 9.25 18.56 -2.50
C ARG A 271 9.97 19.62 -3.33
N GLU A 272 9.82 19.57 -4.65
CA GLU A 272 10.42 20.54 -5.57
C GLU A 272 9.98 21.98 -5.26
N VAL A 273 8.71 22.18 -4.89
CA VAL A 273 8.15 23.52 -4.65
C VAL A 273 8.41 24.00 -3.22
N VAL A 274 8.28 23.12 -2.22
CA VAL A 274 8.45 23.47 -0.80
C VAL A 274 9.92 23.80 -0.48
N GLY A 275 10.88 23.08 -1.07
CA GLY A 275 12.30 23.18 -0.72
C GLY A 275 12.60 22.69 0.70
N GLU A 276 13.88 22.54 1.06
CA GLU A 276 14.26 22.10 2.41
C GLU A 276 13.95 23.18 3.46
N GLY A 277 13.11 22.86 4.46
CA GLY A 277 12.88 23.69 5.64
C GLY A 277 11.77 24.75 5.54
N SER A 278 10.97 24.78 4.47
CA SER A 278 9.82 25.68 4.38
C SER A 278 8.62 25.17 5.20
N SER A 279 7.98 26.06 5.95
CA SER A 279 6.75 25.81 6.71
C SER A 279 5.50 26.39 6.06
N SER A 280 5.60 26.91 4.83
CA SER A 280 4.44 27.45 4.11
C SER A 280 3.54 26.34 3.59
N TRP A 281 2.22 26.58 3.59
CA TRP A 281 1.24 25.63 3.11
C TRP A 281 1.38 25.39 1.60
N THR A 282 1.08 24.18 1.16
CA THR A 282 1.02 23.80 -0.25
C THR A 282 -0.42 23.49 -0.66
N LEU A 283 -0.92 24.24 -1.64
CA LEU A 283 -2.18 23.96 -2.30
C LEU A 283 -1.95 22.91 -3.39
N VAL A 284 -2.61 21.77 -3.26
CA VAL A 284 -2.56 20.67 -4.22
C VAL A 284 -3.89 20.58 -4.95
N GLN A 285 -3.87 20.79 -6.27
CA GLN A 285 -5.05 20.72 -7.12
C GLN A 285 -5.06 19.43 -7.95
N GLY A 286 -6.25 18.87 -8.15
CA GLY A 286 -6.47 17.74 -9.05
C GLY A 286 -6.10 16.39 -8.44
N PHE A 287 -5.86 16.36 -7.12
CA PHE A 287 -5.60 15.18 -6.33
C PHE A 287 -6.31 15.29 -4.97
N PRO A 288 -6.82 14.19 -4.39
CA PRO A 288 -6.95 12.86 -5.00
C PRO A 288 -8.03 12.83 -6.09
N LYS A 289 -7.90 11.96 -7.10
CA LYS A 289 -8.97 11.67 -8.08
C LYS A 289 -9.81 10.47 -7.70
N THR A 290 -9.20 9.50 -7.01
CA THR A 290 -9.85 8.26 -6.57
C THR A 290 -9.60 8.04 -5.08
N LEU A 291 -10.41 7.18 -4.45
CA LEU A 291 -10.22 6.82 -3.05
C LEU A 291 -8.91 6.06 -2.85
N GLU A 292 -8.53 5.23 -3.82
CA GLU A 292 -7.30 4.44 -3.83
C GLU A 292 -6.06 5.35 -3.85
N GLN A 293 -6.10 6.46 -4.58
CA GLN A 293 -5.04 7.47 -4.57
C GLN A 293 -4.91 8.12 -3.19
N LEU A 294 -6.04 8.47 -2.56
CA LEU A 294 -6.02 9.07 -1.23
C LEU A 294 -5.48 8.10 -0.18
N GLN A 295 -5.94 6.85 -0.20
CA GLN A 295 -5.45 5.79 0.70
C GLN A 295 -3.95 5.55 0.52
N GLU A 296 -3.48 5.51 -0.72
CA GLU A 296 -2.05 5.36 -1.00
C GLU A 296 -1.22 6.57 -0.54
N PHE A 297 -1.77 7.78 -0.64
CA PHE A 297 -1.15 9.00 -0.11
C PHE A 297 -1.07 8.98 1.42
N GLU A 298 -2.18 8.64 2.09
CA GLU A 298 -2.24 8.51 3.54
C GLU A 298 -1.20 7.51 4.04
N ARG A 299 -1.10 6.38 3.35
CA ARG A 299 -0.15 5.30 3.64
C ARG A 299 1.32 5.70 3.45
N LYS A 300 1.66 6.35 2.33
CA LYS A 300 3.05 6.61 1.96
C LYS A 300 3.60 7.96 2.44
N VAL A 301 2.73 8.96 2.57
CA VAL A 301 3.14 10.35 2.74
C VAL A 301 2.69 10.88 4.10
N GLN A 302 1.39 11.01 4.36
CA GLN A 302 0.82 11.43 5.65
C GLN A 302 -0.70 11.31 5.74
N GLU A 303 -1.21 11.06 6.94
CA GLU A 303 -2.64 11.08 7.25
C GLU A 303 -3.21 12.48 7.54
N THR A 304 -2.34 13.45 7.83
CA THR A 304 -2.75 14.80 8.23
C THR A 304 -2.68 15.76 7.05
N TYR A 305 -3.84 16.23 6.60
CA TYR A 305 -3.96 17.23 5.55
C TYR A 305 -5.32 17.94 5.67
N CYS A 306 -5.45 19.09 5.03
CA CYS A 306 -6.72 19.80 4.89
C CYS A 306 -7.32 19.52 3.51
N SER A 307 -8.64 19.52 3.40
CA SER A 307 -9.35 19.42 2.12
C SER A 307 -10.34 20.57 1.96
N ILE A 308 -10.28 21.26 0.83
CA ILE A 308 -11.19 22.32 0.42
C ILE A 308 -11.98 21.80 -0.78
N TYR A 309 -13.31 21.76 -0.66
CA TYR A 309 -14.20 21.48 -1.78
C TYR A 309 -14.82 22.77 -2.33
N VAL A 310 -14.56 23.08 -3.60
CA VAL A 310 -15.07 24.25 -4.33
C VAL A 310 -16.29 23.85 -5.15
N LYS A 311 -17.46 24.37 -4.77
CA LYS A 311 -18.71 24.18 -5.52
C LYS A 311 -18.85 25.21 -6.63
N PRO A 312 -19.39 24.84 -7.81
CA PRO A 312 -19.89 25.82 -8.76
C PRO A 312 -20.91 26.72 -8.07
N SER A 313 -20.73 28.04 -8.19
CA SER A 313 -21.83 28.95 -7.91
C SER A 313 -22.89 28.71 -8.96
N LEU A 314 -24.07 28.21 -8.57
CA LEU A 314 -25.28 28.33 -9.39
C LEU A 314 -25.56 29.83 -9.56
N ALA A 315 -24.93 30.47 -10.54
CA ALA A 315 -25.26 31.83 -10.91
C ALA A 315 -26.56 31.79 -11.71
N CYS A 316 -27.60 32.41 -11.13
CA CYS A 316 -28.87 32.77 -11.73
C CYS A 316 -28.83 32.85 -13.26
N GLU A 317 -29.70 32.07 -13.90
CA GLU A 317 -30.19 32.31 -15.27
C GLU A 317 -31.04 33.58 -15.33
N SER A 318 -30.44 34.74 -15.07
CA SER A 318 -30.94 36.06 -15.52
C SER A 318 -30.05 37.12 -14.89
N ASP A 319 -29.06 37.62 -15.61
CA ASP A 319 -28.97 39.06 -15.87
C ASP A 319 -27.78 39.36 -16.79
N LYS A 320 -28.09 40.13 -17.84
CA LYS A 320 -27.15 40.61 -18.86
C LYS A 320 -26.08 41.52 -18.22
N PRO A 321 -24.89 41.63 -18.85
CA PRO A 321 -23.77 42.37 -18.27
C PRO A 321 -24.05 43.87 -18.28
N SER A 322 -24.38 44.45 -17.12
CA SER A 322 -24.40 45.90 -16.96
C SER A 322 -22.98 46.42 -16.71
N LYS A 323 -22.56 47.31 -17.60
CA LYS A 323 -21.36 48.14 -17.51
C LYS A 323 -21.21 48.75 -16.10
N GLU A 324 -19.97 48.80 -15.60
CA GLU A 324 -19.52 49.42 -14.34
C GLU A 324 -19.77 48.65 -13.03
N ALA A 325 -18.95 47.63 -12.76
CA ALA A 325 -18.75 47.13 -11.39
C ALA A 325 -17.45 47.74 -10.82
N LYS A 326 -17.59 48.82 -10.04
CA LYS A 326 -16.54 49.37 -9.18
C LYS A 326 -16.11 48.30 -8.16
N TRP A 327 -14.85 47.89 -8.23
CA TRP A 327 -14.20 47.08 -7.19
C TRP A 327 -14.15 47.88 -5.88
N ARG A 328 -14.92 47.50 -4.87
CA ARG A 328 -14.72 47.89 -3.47
C ARG A 328 -14.44 46.63 -2.66
N MET A 329 -13.15 46.34 -2.48
CA MET A 329 -12.67 45.38 -1.47
C MET A 329 -12.78 46.05 -0.10
N ASN A 330 -13.69 45.57 0.74
CA ASN A 330 -13.68 45.84 2.18
C ASN A 330 -13.86 44.51 2.91
N VAL A 331 -12.83 43.66 2.88
CA VAL A 331 -12.70 42.55 3.82
C VAL A 331 -11.20 42.37 4.10
N THR A 332 -10.77 42.68 5.32
CA THR A 332 -9.38 42.51 5.77
C THR A 332 -9.07 41.01 5.99
N PRO A 333 -7.80 40.57 5.79
CA PRO A 333 -7.39 39.16 5.84
C PRO A 333 -7.76 38.41 7.13
N GLU A 334 -7.87 39.10 8.26
CA GLU A 334 -8.28 38.52 9.54
C GLU A 334 -9.73 37.99 9.52
N SER A 335 -10.59 38.51 8.66
CA SER A 335 -11.95 38.00 8.44
C SER A 335 -11.98 36.70 7.63
N TYR A 336 -10.99 36.45 6.78
CA TYR A 336 -10.92 35.25 5.94
C TYR A 336 -10.37 34.07 6.75
N LEU A 337 -9.35 34.34 7.56
CA LEU A 337 -8.85 33.41 8.58
C LEU A 337 -9.89 33.12 9.67
N LYS A 338 -10.73 34.11 10.06
CA LYS A 338 -11.91 33.86 10.94
C LYS A 338 -12.99 32.98 10.31
N SER A 339 -13.10 32.89 8.98
CA SER A 339 -14.02 31.93 8.34
C SER A 339 -13.46 30.50 8.39
N ILE A 340 -12.13 30.36 8.45
CA ILE A 340 -11.43 29.08 8.60
C ILE A 340 -11.39 28.66 10.08
N THR A 341 -11.21 29.61 11.01
CA THR A 341 -11.25 29.33 12.47
C THR A 341 -12.67 29.27 13.06
N GLY A 342 -13.65 29.94 12.46
CA GLY A 342 -15.07 29.86 12.86
C GLY A 342 -15.75 28.52 12.54
N CYS A 343 -15.15 27.72 11.64
CA CYS A 343 -15.64 26.36 11.35
C CYS A 343 -15.39 25.36 12.49
N TYR A 344 -14.64 25.72 13.54
CA TYR A 344 -14.44 24.85 14.71
C TYR A 344 -15.62 24.89 15.71
N GLU A 345 -16.55 25.85 15.62
CA GLU A 345 -17.70 25.94 16.57
C GLU A 345 -19.10 25.77 15.93
N GLU A 346 -19.21 25.67 14.60
CA GLU A 346 -20.52 25.64 13.91
C GLU A 346 -21.07 24.22 13.57
N VAL A 347 -20.74 23.21 14.38
CA VAL A 347 -21.51 21.94 14.42
C VAL A 347 -22.65 22.00 15.45
N SER A 348 -22.78 23.10 16.20
CA SER A 348 -23.85 23.26 17.19
C SER A 348 -24.68 24.51 16.91
N GLU A 349 -25.90 24.26 16.41
CA GLU A 349 -27.08 25.16 16.43
C GLU A 349 -27.32 26.15 15.27
N LYS A 350 -28.13 25.69 14.31
CA LYS A 350 -29.33 26.38 13.78
C LYS A 350 -29.33 27.93 13.79
N LYS A 351 -29.22 28.58 12.62
CA LYS A 351 -30.33 29.30 11.92
C LYS A 351 -29.86 30.30 10.84
N LYS A 352 -30.61 30.23 9.72
CA LYS A 352 -31.14 31.32 8.87
C LYS A 352 -30.21 32.09 7.91
N HIS A 353 -30.44 31.77 6.62
CA HIS A 353 -30.35 32.60 5.41
C HIS A 353 -29.01 33.30 5.13
N ILE A 354 -28.34 32.91 4.04
CA ILE A 354 -27.59 33.79 3.11
C ILE A 354 -27.09 32.93 1.93
N GLY A 355 -27.21 33.43 0.70
CA GLY A 355 -26.54 32.88 -0.48
C GLY A 355 -25.07 33.31 -0.56
N ARG A 356 -24.17 32.35 -0.79
CA ARG A 356 -22.80 32.46 -1.35
C ARG A 356 -22.17 31.07 -1.33
N ALA A 357 -21.27 30.79 -2.28
CA ALA A 357 -20.64 29.48 -2.51
C ALA A 357 -20.12 28.86 -1.21
N VAL A 358 -20.59 27.64 -0.91
CA VAL A 358 -20.28 26.92 0.32
C VAL A 358 -19.04 26.07 0.10
N THR A 359 -17.93 26.48 0.72
CA THR A 359 -16.72 25.67 0.90
C THR A 359 -16.95 24.68 2.05
N TYR A 360 -16.71 23.39 1.81
CA TYR A 360 -16.67 22.40 2.89
C TYR A 360 -15.19 22.11 3.18
N LEU A 361 -14.77 22.40 4.41
CA LEU A 361 -13.48 22.01 4.94
C LEU A 361 -13.66 20.68 5.67
N TYR A 362 -13.01 19.63 5.18
CA TYR A 362 -12.87 18.38 5.93
C TYR A 362 -11.47 18.38 6.57
N SER A 363 -11.44 18.23 7.88
CA SER A 363 -10.23 18.01 8.69
C SER A 363 -10.38 16.66 9.41
N ARG A 364 -9.30 15.88 9.47
CA ARG A 364 -9.27 14.57 10.14
C ARG A 364 -8.69 14.62 11.59
N TYR A 365 -8.86 15.75 12.32
CA TYR A 365 -8.59 15.99 13.79
C TYR A 365 -7.12 16.15 14.27
N PRO A 366 -6.85 16.74 15.48
CA PRO A 366 -7.20 18.06 16.03
C PRO A 366 -5.91 18.99 16.10
N PRO A 367 -5.87 20.14 16.82
CA PRO A 367 -5.02 21.31 16.51
C PRO A 367 -3.51 21.14 16.69
#